data_AF-A0A1W9LEP3-F1
#
_entry.id   AF-A0A1W9LEP3-F1
#
_cell.length_a   1.000
_cell.length_b   1.000
_cell.length_c   1.000
_cell.angle_alpha   90.00
_cell.angle_beta   90.00
_cell.angle_gamma   90.00
#
_symmetry.space_group_name_H-M   'P 1'
#
loop_
_entity.id
_entity.type
_entity.pdbx_description
1 polymer ?
#
loop_
_entity_poly.entity_id
_entity_poly.type
_entity_poly.pdbx_seq_one_letter_code
_entity_poly.pdbx_strand_id
1 'polypeptide(L)'
;MIEPTTTAWLHQEGTKEGRPAVEMADAFTKLLEAFADAGGRIFSCGPAPALVDGRPSNRPAALAKAPGWREVAPEGLAAALAEFHSPGARIRRAADDAGLLFHMRRRVPGGELLFLVNTSSNQPARGSVASAARGAEDWCAMTGKTAPASFRDEAGGIALSFDLPACGSRLLFLSDAVGAPAPEAAAARPTAVAATGPMEVRRTAPAVLTLDFVDVTCAGETRTNVHVVAAADFVFSKNGFEKNPWRHAVQFRDRIVATKFAADSGFDVVYRFTVEGAPPRDLEAVVEQPGLYEIACNGTPVTATPGAWWFDKSFGRIPLAAAAREGDNTLTLRAKSMTIRSEIDFVYLRGSFSVNPAARGFVVAPERPLAAGPWSAQGQPFFADRVVYAQTFAVPAGGARHRVRLPSWWGALAEVSVNGKPAGRIAYPPYELDVALAQGAIGIGQMHVADVLHANSLEHLVGPAGRAVHQIEVARIVDHFSAGSAAAWS
;
A
#
# COMPACT_ATOMS: atom_id res chain seq x y z
N MET A 1 -24.20 -33.79 -6.76
CA MET A 1 -23.34 -34.98 -6.98
C MET A 1 -21.91 -34.51 -6.88
N ILE A 2 -21.12 -35.09 -5.98
CA ILE A 2 -19.70 -34.76 -5.84
C ILE A 2 -18.97 -35.50 -6.98
N GLU A 3 -18.23 -34.79 -7.82
CA GLU A 3 -17.54 -35.41 -8.97
C GLU A 3 -16.39 -36.31 -8.51
N PRO A 4 -16.17 -37.49 -9.13
CA PRO A 4 -15.07 -38.44 -8.81
C PRO A 4 -13.65 -37.87 -8.95
N THR A 5 -13.53 -36.68 -9.54
CA THR A 5 -12.28 -35.93 -9.75
C THR A 5 -11.90 -35.06 -8.55
N THR A 6 -12.79 -34.90 -7.57
CA THR A 6 -12.55 -34.10 -6.37
C THR A 6 -11.55 -34.81 -5.44
N THR A 7 -10.75 -34.06 -4.68
CA THR A 7 -9.85 -34.62 -3.66
C THR A 7 -10.02 -33.85 -2.36
N ALA A 8 -10.02 -34.54 -1.22
CA ALA A 8 -10.07 -33.95 0.11
C ALA A 8 -8.74 -34.13 0.84
N TRP A 9 -8.32 -33.10 1.57
CA TRP A 9 -7.08 -33.07 2.36
C TRP A 9 -7.41 -32.89 3.83
N LEU A 10 -6.75 -33.67 4.67
CA LEU A 10 -6.70 -33.46 6.10
C LEU A 10 -5.25 -33.08 6.44
N HIS A 11 -5.00 -31.82 6.79
CA HIS A 11 -3.68 -31.38 7.25
C HIS A 11 -3.67 -31.24 8.78
N GLN A 12 -2.69 -31.88 9.40
CA GLN A 12 -2.41 -31.77 10.84
C GLN A 12 -1.13 -30.96 11.01
N GLU A 13 -1.20 -29.79 11.66
CA GLU A 13 0.00 -29.05 12.05
C GLU A 13 0.73 -29.77 13.18
N GLY A 14 2.07 -29.85 13.07
CA GLY A 14 2.95 -30.37 14.13
C GLY A 14 2.85 -29.54 15.41
N THR A 15 2.94 -30.23 16.54
CA THR A 15 2.62 -29.79 17.90
C THR A 15 3.29 -28.48 18.37
N LYS A 16 2.49 -27.53 18.88
CA LYS A 16 2.83 -26.87 20.16
C LYS A 16 2.63 -27.89 21.28
N GLU A 17 3.57 -27.98 22.22
CA GLU A 17 3.60 -28.99 23.28
C GLU A 17 2.22 -29.22 23.96
N GLY A 18 1.81 -30.49 23.99
CA GLY A 18 0.52 -30.97 24.47
C GLY A 18 -0.12 -31.88 23.42
N ARG A 19 -0.55 -33.11 23.78
CA ARG A 19 -1.24 -34.01 22.83
C ARG A 19 -2.57 -33.35 22.46
N PRO A 20 -2.76 -32.80 21.24
CA PRO A 20 -4.09 -32.39 20.85
C PRO A 20 -4.88 -33.68 20.61
N ALA A 21 -6.01 -33.84 21.28
CA ALA A 21 -6.98 -34.82 20.83
C ALA A 21 -7.58 -34.25 19.54
N VAL A 22 -7.10 -34.75 18.40
CA VAL A 22 -7.55 -34.30 17.08
C VAL A 22 -9.00 -34.75 16.89
N GLU A 23 -9.90 -33.79 16.66
CA GLU A 23 -11.33 -34.02 16.48
C GLU A 23 -11.80 -33.61 15.08
N MET A 24 -12.90 -34.22 14.65
CA MET A 24 -13.65 -33.81 13.49
C MET A 24 -15.09 -33.47 13.89
N ALA A 25 -15.70 -32.50 13.24
CA ALA A 25 -17.13 -32.28 13.37
C ALA A 25 -17.90 -33.50 12.82
N ASP A 26 -19.01 -33.89 13.45
CA ASP A 26 -19.87 -34.98 12.96
C ASP A 26 -20.38 -34.72 11.53
N ALA A 27 -20.76 -33.47 11.27
CA ALA A 27 -21.20 -33.03 9.95
C ALA A 27 -20.12 -33.25 8.87
N PHE A 28 -18.85 -32.97 9.19
CA PHE A 28 -17.74 -33.19 8.27
C PHE A 28 -17.41 -34.69 8.10
N THR A 29 -17.51 -35.47 9.17
CA THR A 29 -17.32 -36.93 9.13
C THR A 29 -18.32 -37.59 8.19
N LYS A 30 -19.60 -37.22 8.28
CA LYS A 30 -20.67 -37.71 7.37
C LYS A 30 -20.39 -37.36 5.91
N LEU A 31 -19.88 -36.16 5.63
CA LEU A 31 -19.51 -35.75 4.28
C LEU A 31 -18.33 -36.57 3.73
N LEU A 32 -17.32 -36.85 4.55
CA LEU A 32 -16.18 -37.65 4.14
C LEU A 32 -16.54 -39.12 3.89
N GLU A 33 -17.43 -39.70 4.70
CA GLU A 33 -17.97 -41.06 4.46
C GLU A 33 -18.72 -41.12 3.12
N ALA A 34 -19.66 -40.19 2.89
CA ALA A 34 -20.39 -40.12 1.62
C ALA A 34 -19.46 -39.90 0.42
N PHE A 35 -18.39 -39.12 0.60
CA PHE A 35 -17.39 -38.89 -0.44
C PHE A 35 -16.57 -40.16 -0.73
N ALA A 36 -16.15 -40.91 0.29
CA ALA A 36 -15.47 -42.19 0.11
C ALA A 36 -16.36 -43.23 -0.58
N ASP A 37 -17.63 -43.34 -0.18
CA ASP A 37 -18.60 -44.25 -0.79
C ASP A 37 -18.84 -43.93 -2.28
N ALA A 38 -18.74 -42.66 -2.65
CA ALA A 38 -18.81 -42.21 -4.05
C ALA A 38 -17.51 -42.46 -4.86
N GLY A 39 -16.51 -43.13 -4.28
CA GLY A 39 -15.22 -43.38 -4.91
C GLY A 39 -14.23 -42.21 -4.83
N GLY A 40 -14.48 -41.25 -3.95
CA GLY A 40 -13.60 -40.12 -3.70
C GLY A 40 -12.23 -40.54 -3.17
N ARG A 41 -11.21 -39.73 -3.47
CA ARG A 41 -9.85 -39.92 -2.97
C ARG A 41 -9.57 -39.02 -1.78
N ILE A 42 -9.11 -39.60 -0.68
CA ILE A 42 -8.88 -38.89 0.58
C ILE A 42 -7.42 -39.05 0.95
N PHE A 43 -6.72 -37.93 1.11
CA PHE A 43 -5.34 -37.91 1.58
C PHE A 43 -5.29 -37.39 3.00
N SER A 44 -4.69 -38.18 3.90
CA SER A 44 -4.52 -37.82 5.30
C SER A 44 -3.06 -37.55 5.59
N CYS A 45 -2.76 -36.33 6.05
CA CYS A 45 -1.43 -35.96 6.55
C CYS A 45 -1.33 -36.26 8.04
N GLY A 46 -1.27 -37.55 8.37
CA GLY A 46 -1.25 -38.09 9.73
C GLY A 46 -2.32 -39.17 9.95
N PRO A 47 -2.36 -39.78 11.15
CA PRO A 47 -3.33 -40.82 11.48
C PRO A 47 -4.76 -40.27 11.48
N ALA A 48 -5.73 -41.16 11.23
CA ALA A 48 -7.15 -40.83 11.29
C ALA A 48 -7.53 -40.26 12.68
N PRO A 49 -8.32 -39.17 12.77
CA PRO A 49 -8.73 -38.58 14.04
C PRO A 49 -9.46 -39.57 14.96
N ALA A 50 -9.21 -39.49 16.27
CA ALA A 50 -9.82 -40.40 17.26
C ALA A 50 -11.14 -39.86 17.84
N LEU A 51 -11.44 -38.58 17.64
CA LEU A 51 -12.62 -37.91 18.18
C LEU A 51 -13.55 -37.39 17.08
N VAL A 52 -14.85 -37.42 17.36
CA VAL A 52 -15.90 -36.74 16.59
C VAL A 52 -16.77 -35.93 17.57
N ASP A 53 -16.92 -34.61 17.34
CA ASP A 53 -17.57 -33.65 18.26
C ASP A 53 -17.06 -33.81 19.71
N GLY A 54 -15.75 -33.84 19.90
CA GLY A 54 -15.10 -34.00 21.20
C GLY A 54 -15.23 -35.38 21.86
N ARG A 55 -15.82 -36.39 21.17
CA ARG A 55 -16.09 -37.72 21.75
C ARG A 55 -15.35 -38.84 21.01
N PRO A 56 -14.83 -39.86 21.73
CA PRO A 56 -14.20 -41.03 21.10
C PRO A 56 -15.10 -41.68 20.05
N SER A 57 -14.55 -41.92 18.86
CA SER A 57 -15.29 -42.49 17.73
C SER A 57 -14.38 -43.33 16.83
N ASN A 58 -14.86 -44.51 16.43
CA ASN A 58 -14.16 -45.39 15.48
C ASN A 58 -14.43 -45.03 14.01
N ARG A 59 -15.29 -44.05 13.74
CA ARG A 59 -15.73 -43.71 12.37
C ARG A 59 -14.57 -43.27 11.48
N PRO A 60 -13.68 -42.36 11.89
CA PRO A 60 -12.53 -42.00 11.04
C PRO A 60 -11.57 -43.18 10.80
N ALA A 61 -11.38 -44.06 11.80
CA ALA A 61 -10.55 -45.26 11.65
C ALA A 61 -11.17 -46.30 10.70
N ALA A 62 -12.51 -46.38 10.64
CA ALA A 62 -13.21 -47.19 9.64
C ALA A 62 -13.07 -46.58 8.24
N LEU A 63 -13.23 -45.26 8.13
CA LEU A 63 -13.05 -44.51 6.88
C LEU A 63 -11.63 -44.65 6.31
N ALA A 64 -10.61 -44.71 7.17
CA ALA A 64 -9.21 -44.91 6.76
C ALA A 64 -8.93 -46.25 6.05
N LYS A 65 -9.88 -47.20 6.07
CA LYS A 65 -9.81 -48.47 5.35
C LYS A 65 -10.45 -48.41 3.96
N ALA A 66 -11.05 -47.28 3.57
CA ALA A 66 -11.66 -47.12 2.27
C ALA A 66 -10.60 -47.22 1.15
N PRO A 67 -10.90 -47.83 -0.02
CA PRO A 67 -9.93 -47.99 -1.11
C PRO A 67 -9.34 -46.67 -1.62
N GLY A 68 -10.08 -45.56 -1.50
CA GLY A 68 -9.65 -44.21 -1.90
C GLY A 68 -8.84 -43.46 -0.82
N TRP A 69 -8.62 -44.03 0.36
CA TRP A 69 -7.85 -43.41 1.43
C TRP A 69 -6.36 -43.67 1.28
N ARG A 70 -5.53 -42.62 1.37
CA ARG A 70 -4.07 -42.72 1.40
C ARG A 70 -3.51 -41.82 2.50
N GLU A 71 -2.80 -42.42 3.44
CA GLU A 71 -1.99 -41.66 4.38
C GLU A 71 -0.68 -41.24 3.71
N VAL A 72 -0.32 -39.96 3.84
CA VAL A 72 0.90 -39.38 3.26
C VAL A 72 1.53 -38.43 4.25
N ALA A 73 2.87 -38.47 4.37
CA ALA A 73 3.56 -37.42 5.10
C ALA A 73 3.28 -36.04 4.44
N PRO A 74 3.17 -34.94 5.21
CA PRO A 74 2.95 -33.60 4.66
C PRO A 74 3.88 -33.26 3.49
N GLU A 75 5.15 -33.65 3.58
CA GLU A 75 6.19 -33.40 2.57
C GLU A 75 5.96 -34.21 1.28
N GLY A 76 5.31 -35.37 1.39
CA GLY A 76 5.00 -36.26 0.27
C GLY A 76 3.67 -35.95 -0.43
N LEU A 77 2.81 -35.11 0.16
CA LEU A 77 1.47 -34.85 -0.35
C LEU A 77 1.50 -34.34 -1.80
N ALA A 78 2.33 -33.33 -2.09
CA ALA A 78 2.39 -32.74 -3.43
C ALA A 78 2.76 -33.77 -4.53
N ALA A 79 3.70 -34.67 -4.23
CA ALA A 79 4.10 -35.74 -5.16
C ALA A 79 2.95 -36.75 -5.37
N ALA A 80 2.29 -37.14 -4.28
CA ALA A 80 1.14 -38.04 -4.34
C ALA A 80 -0.01 -37.45 -5.18
N LEU A 81 -0.11 -36.13 -5.25
CA LEU A 81 -1.09 -35.43 -6.08
C LEU A 81 -0.73 -35.28 -7.53
N ALA A 82 0.56 -35.16 -7.82
CA ALA A 82 1.03 -35.18 -9.18
C ALA A 82 0.70 -36.50 -9.89
N GLU A 83 0.54 -37.62 -9.16
CA GLU A 83 0.15 -38.93 -9.73
C GLU A 83 -1.25 -38.92 -10.39
N PHE A 84 -2.15 -38.04 -9.95
CA PHE A 84 -3.57 -38.08 -10.29
C PHE A 84 -4.07 -36.88 -11.10
N HIS A 85 -3.24 -35.85 -11.24
CA HIS A 85 -3.58 -34.65 -11.99
C HIS A 85 -2.84 -34.66 -13.33
N SER A 86 -3.56 -34.45 -14.44
CA SER A 86 -2.94 -34.26 -15.76
C SER A 86 -1.92 -33.11 -15.69
N PRO A 87 -0.75 -33.23 -16.34
CA PRO A 87 0.26 -32.18 -16.37
C PRO A 87 -0.29 -30.96 -17.11
N GLY A 88 -0.91 -30.02 -16.38
CA GLY A 88 -1.10 -28.66 -16.88
C GLY A 88 0.20 -27.87 -16.80
N ALA A 89 0.12 -26.54 -16.77
CA ALA A 89 1.30 -25.69 -16.61
C ALA A 89 2.09 -26.06 -15.33
N ARG A 90 3.40 -26.31 -15.50
CA ARG A 90 4.35 -26.64 -14.44
C ARG A 90 5.32 -25.48 -14.27
N ILE A 91 5.39 -24.94 -13.06
CA ILE A 91 6.32 -23.87 -12.70
C ILE A 91 7.57 -24.52 -12.08
N ARG A 92 8.75 -24.18 -12.59
CA ARG A 92 10.04 -24.54 -12.00
C ARG A 92 10.77 -23.26 -11.61
N ARG A 93 11.06 -23.10 -10.32
CA ARG A 93 11.84 -21.98 -9.82
C ARG A 93 13.32 -22.15 -10.18
N ALA A 94 14.03 -21.05 -10.41
CA ALA A 94 15.48 -21.08 -10.56
C ALA A 94 16.15 -21.50 -9.24
N ALA A 95 17.36 -22.06 -9.30
CA ALA A 95 18.04 -22.56 -8.10
C ALA A 95 18.43 -21.46 -7.10
N ASP A 96 18.65 -20.24 -7.60
CA ASP A 96 19.00 -19.03 -6.85
C ASP A 96 17.79 -18.13 -6.55
N ASP A 97 16.57 -18.61 -6.83
CA ASP A 97 15.35 -17.81 -6.69
C ASP A 97 14.98 -17.57 -5.21
N ALA A 98 15.02 -16.30 -4.80
CA ALA A 98 14.70 -15.85 -3.44
C ALA A 98 13.36 -15.08 -3.35
N GLY A 99 12.61 -14.98 -4.45
CA GLY A 99 11.31 -14.30 -4.49
C GLY A 99 10.22 -15.02 -3.69
N LEU A 100 9.07 -14.38 -3.52
CA LEU A 100 7.87 -14.99 -2.94
C LEU A 100 6.85 -15.19 -4.06
N LEU A 101 6.98 -16.31 -4.78
CA LEU A 101 6.17 -16.57 -5.96
C LEU A 101 4.83 -17.23 -5.61
N PHE A 102 3.74 -16.55 -5.93
CA PHE A 102 2.39 -17.07 -5.95
C PHE A 102 1.90 -17.22 -7.38
N HIS A 103 0.92 -18.10 -7.59
CA HIS A 103 0.28 -18.22 -8.89
C HIS A 103 -1.23 -18.48 -8.78
N MET A 104 -1.96 -18.07 -9.81
CA MET A 104 -3.35 -18.44 -10.04
C MET A 104 -3.47 -19.05 -11.44
N ARG A 105 -4.23 -20.15 -11.54
CA ARG A 105 -4.52 -20.81 -12.82
C ARG A 105 -6.02 -20.83 -13.07
N ARG A 106 -6.46 -20.53 -14.29
CA ARG A 106 -7.87 -20.62 -14.70
C ARG A 106 -7.96 -21.25 -16.09
N ARG A 107 -8.75 -22.30 -16.24
CA ARG A 107 -9.10 -22.85 -17.55
C ARG A 107 -10.21 -22.01 -18.17
N VAL A 108 -10.05 -21.65 -19.43
CA VAL A 108 -11.01 -20.87 -20.22
C VAL A 108 -11.15 -21.52 -21.60
N PRO A 109 -12.20 -21.21 -22.38
CA PRO A 109 -12.29 -21.71 -23.75
C PRO A 109 -11.02 -21.37 -24.56
N GLY A 110 -10.41 -22.37 -25.18
CA GLY A 110 -9.22 -22.21 -26.03
C GLY A 110 -7.88 -22.11 -25.30
N GLY A 111 -7.83 -22.31 -23.98
CA GLY A 111 -6.56 -22.40 -23.26
C GLY A 111 -6.64 -22.23 -21.74
N GLU A 112 -5.56 -21.71 -21.16
CA GLU A 112 -5.41 -21.50 -19.72
C GLU A 112 -4.80 -20.11 -19.43
N LEU A 113 -5.33 -19.41 -18.43
CA LEU A 113 -4.70 -18.24 -17.84
C LEU A 113 -3.78 -18.67 -16.71
N LEU A 114 -2.52 -18.24 -16.75
CA LEU A 114 -1.54 -18.39 -15.68
C LEU A 114 -1.10 -17.00 -15.22
N PHE A 115 -1.50 -16.63 -14.01
CA PHE A 115 -1.05 -15.40 -13.36
C PHE A 115 0.05 -15.73 -12.36
N LEU A 116 1.22 -15.13 -12.53
CA LEU A 116 2.37 -15.24 -11.64
C LEU A 116 2.53 -13.91 -10.90
N VAL A 117 2.74 -13.96 -9.58
CA VAL A 117 2.95 -12.77 -8.74
C VAL A 117 4.10 -13.01 -7.79
N ASN A 118 5.05 -12.08 -7.77
CA ASN A 118 6.09 -12.01 -6.77
C ASN A 118 5.65 -11.04 -5.66
N THR A 119 5.32 -11.55 -4.47
CA THR A 119 4.95 -10.71 -3.32
C THR A 119 6.16 -10.31 -2.47
N SER A 120 7.38 -10.65 -2.89
CA SER A 120 8.58 -10.16 -2.22
C SER A 120 8.77 -8.68 -2.51
N SER A 121 9.04 -7.90 -1.48
CA SER A 121 9.27 -6.45 -1.60
C SER A 121 10.69 -6.08 -2.03
N ASN A 122 11.61 -7.04 -2.10
CA ASN A 122 13.02 -6.76 -2.35
C ASN A 122 13.79 -7.85 -3.13
N GLN A 123 13.22 -9.02 -3.38
CA GLN A 123 13.85 -10.09 -4.17
C GLN A 123 13.09 -10.31 -5.47
N PRO A 124 13.77 -10.60 -6.60
CA PRO A 124 13.10 -11.04 -7.82
C PRO A 124 12.57 -12.48 -7.67
N ALA A 125 11.58 -12.86 -8.49
CA ALA A 125 11.12 -14.23 -8.64
C ALA A 125 11.44 -14.77 -10.03
N ARG A 126 12.23 -15.84 -10.11
CA ARG A 126 12.77 -16.35 -11.39
C ARG A 126 12.45 -17.82 -11.61
N GLY A 127 12.23 -18.19 -12.87
CA GLY A 127 12.03 -19.57 -13.23
C GLY A 127 11.54 -19.79 -14.64
N SER A 128 10.89 -20.93 -14.83
CA SER A 128 10.28 -21.32 -16.10
C SER A 128 8.91 -21.95 -15.90
N VAL A 129 8.11 -21.88 -16.95
CA VAL A 129 6.81 -22.53 -17.10
C VAL A 129 6.93 -23.53 -18.25
N ALA A 130 6.58 -24.78 -18.02
CA ALA A 130 6.37 -25.78 -19.08
C ALA A 130 4.88 -26.10 -19.19
N SER A 131 4.33 -26.14 -20.41
CA SER A 131 2.90 -26.34 -20.65
C SER A 131 2.67 -27.15 -21.92
N ALA A 132 1.55 -27.88 -21.99
CA ALA A 132 1.10 -28.57 -23.21
C ALA A 132 0.45 -27.63 -24.25
N ALA A 133 0.43 -26.32 -23.97
CA ALA A 133 -0.06 -25.30 -24.89
C ALA A 133 0.76 -25.25 -26.19
N ARG A 134 0.16 -24.68 -27.24
CA ARG A 134 0.72 -24.57 -28.60
C ARG A 134 1.06 -23.13 -28.99
N GLY A 135 0.81 -22.19 -28.07
CA GLY A 135 1.15 -20.79 -28.18
C GLY A 135 0.99 -20.12 -26.83
N ALA A 136 1.56 -18.93 -26.68
CA ALA A 136 1.38 -18.12 -25.49
C ALA A 136 1.33 -16.64 -25.82
N GLU A 137 0.55 -15.92 -25.03
CA GLU A 137 0.46 -14.47 -25.06
C GLU A 137 0.70 -13.89 -23.66
N ASP A 138 1.33 -12.73 -23.62
CA ASP A 138 1.39 -11.89 -22.43
C ASP A 138 0.19 -10.92 -22.44
N TRP A 139 -0.57 -10.86 -21.35
CA TRP A 139 -1.81 -10.08 -21.21
C TRP A 139 -1.73 -8.99 -20.13
N CYS A 140 -1.53 -7.74 -20.50
CA CYS A 140 -1.16 -6.70 -19.53
C CYS A 140 -2.37 -6.33 -18.66
N ALA A 141 -2.40 -6.80 -17.41
CA ALA A 141 -3.52 -6.57 -16.50
C ALA A 141 -3.80 -5.08 -16.25
N MET A 142 -2.79 -4.21 -16.39
CA MET A 142 -2.94 -2.76 -16.25
C MET A 142 -3.53 -2.07 -17.49
N THR A 143 -3.22 -2.55 -18.69
CA THR A 143 -3.57 -1.83 -19.94
C THR A 143 -4.58 -2.56 -20.81
N GLY A 144 -4.85 -3.83 -20.52
CA GLY A 144 -5.66 -4.73 -21.35
C GLY A 144 -5.01 -5.14 -22.67
N LYS A 145 -3.79 -4.68 -22.97
CA LYS A 145 -3.08 -5.03 -24.21
C LYS A 145 -2.55 -6.46 -24.13
N THR A 146 -2.64 -7.18 -25.25
CA THR A 146 -2.06 -8.51 -25.41
C THR A 146 -0.93 -8.47 -26.44
N ALA A 147 0.04 -9.36 -26.29
CA ALA A 147 1.12 -9.55 -27.24
C ALA A 147 1.58 -11.02 -27.24
N PRO A 148 2.11 -11.56 -28.35
CA PRO A 148 2.75 -12.87 -28.32
C PRO A 148 3.87 -12.91 -27.26
N ALA A 149 3.90 -13.99 -26.48
CA ALA A 149 4.97 -14.23 -25.52
C ALA A 149 6.19 -14.84 -26.20
N SER A 150 7.39 -14.64 -25.62
CA SER A 150 8.56 -15.43 -25.99
C SER A 150 8.47 -16.81 -25.34
N PHE A 151 8.63 -17.85 -26.15
CA PHE A 151 8.64 -19.25 -25.72
C PHE A 151 9.48 -20.10 -26.69
N ARG A 152 9.85 -21.30 -26.23
CA ARG A 152 10.49 -22.34 -27.04
C ARG A 152 9.54 -23.53 -27.18
N ASP A 153 9.51 -24.11 -28.36
CA ASP A 153 8.85 -25.40 -28.55
C ASP A 153 9.64 -26.50 -27.82
N GLU A 154 8.94 -27.35 -27.07
CA GLU A 154 9.49 -28.52 -26.41
C GLU A 154 8.67 -29.77 -26.77
N ALA A 155 9.21 -30.96 -26.50
CA ALA A 155 8.50 -32.20 -26.71
C ALA A 155 7.20 -32.22 -25.86
N GLY A 156 6.06 -32.09 -26.53
CA GLY A 156 4.74 -32.10 -25.89
C GLY A 156 4.16 -30.72 -25.55
N GLY A 157 4.76 -29.61 -26.00
CA GLY A 157 4.17 -28.27 -25.85
C GLY A 157 5.19 -27.14 -25.94
N ILE A 158 5.11 -26.18 -25.02
CA ILE A 158 5.98 -24.99 -24.97
C ILE A 158 6.62 -24.80 -23.60
N ALA A 159 7.76 -24.12 -23.59
CA ALA A 159 8.42 -23.65 -22.38
C ALA A 159 8.73 -22.15 -22.45
N LEU A 160 8.51 -21.44 -21.34
CA LEU A 160 8.74 -20.00 -21.21
C LEU A 160 9.54 -19.71 -19.95
N SER A 161 10.46 -18.75 -20.00
CA SER A 161 11.13 -18.23 -18.81
C SER A 161 10.36 -17.03 -18.24
N PHE A 162 10.44 -16.81 -16.93
CA PHE A 162 9.98 -15.59 -16.27
C PHE A 162 11.05 -15.04 -15.32
N ASP A 163 11.14 -13.72 -15.25
CA ASP A 163 11.93 -12.96 -14.28
C ASP A 163 11.05 -11.79 -13.81
N LEU A 164 10.43 -11.96 -12.64
CA LEU A 164 9.56 -10.96 -12.04
C LEU A 164 10.38 -10.10 -11.09
N PRO A 165 10.36 -8.76 -11.22
CA PRO A 165 10.98 -7.90 -10.21
C PRO A 165 10.26 -8.05 -8.85
N ALA A 166 10.82 -7.44 -7.81
CA ALA A 166 10.12 -7.28 -6.54
C ALA A 166 8.75 -6.64 -6.75
N CYS A 167 7.72 -7.17 -6.08
CA CYS A 167 6.31 -6.81 -6.25
C CYS A 167 5.73 -7.02 -7.68
N GLY A 168 6.50 -7.61 -8.60
CA GLY A 168 6.13 -7.75 -9.99
C GLY A 168 5.22 -8.94 -10.29
N SER A 169 4.56 -8.90 -11.43
CA SER A 169 3.58 -9.88 -11.86
C SER A 169 3.57 -10.09 -13.36
N ARG A 170 3.11 -11.25 -13.81
CA ARG A 170 2.97 -11.59 -15.23
C ARG A 170 1.72 -12.43 -15.44
N LEU A 171 0.87 -12.01 -16.38
CA LEU A 171 -0.31 -12.76 -16.79
C LEU A 171 -0.06 -13.35 -18.18
N LEU A 172 -0.05 -14.67 -18.24
CA LEU A 172 0.09 -15.45 -19.46
C LEU A 172 -1.26 -16.05 -19.86
N PHE A 173 -1.58 -15.98 -21.14
CA PHE A 173 -2.57 -16.85 -21.77
C PHE A 173 -1.85 -17.95 -22.54
N LEU A 174 -1.99 -19.19 -22.08
CA LEU A 174 -1.43 -20.40 -22.67
C LEU A 174 -2.49 -21.00 -23.61
N SER A 175 -2.28 -20.88 -24.92
CA SER A 175 -3.29 -21.17 -25.95
C SER A 175 -3.24 -22.61 -26.47
N ASP A 176 -4.40 -23.18 -26.76
CA ASP A 176 -4.53 -24.45 -27.50
C ASP A 176 -4.27 -24.28 -29.01
N ALA A 177 -4.34 -23.03 -29.51
CA ALA A 177 -4.02 -22.69 -30.89
C ALA A 177 -2.52 -22.51 -31.08
N VAL A 178 -2.05 -22.74 -32.30
CA VAL A 178 -0.64 -22.48 -32.67
C VAL A 178 -0.41 -20.98 -32.67
N GLY A 179 0.54 -20.53 -31.86
CA GLY A 179 1.06 -19.16 -31.88
C GLY A 179 2.49 -19.13 -32.38
N ALA A 180 2.90 -18.04 -33.02
CA ALA A 180 4.32 -17.79 -33.28
C ALA A 180 4.96 -17.15 -32.03
N PRO A 181 6.14 -17.61 -31.59
CA PRO A 181 6.82 -17.00 -30.46
C PRO A 181 7.28 -15.58 -30.80
N ALA A 182 7.20 -14.68 -29.83
CA ALA A 182 7.92 -13.41 -29.93
C ALA A 182 9.44 -13.67 -29.85
N PRO A 183 10.26 -12.90 -30.58
CA PRO A 183 11.71 -12.99 -30.45
C PRO A 183 12.13 -12.73 -29.00
N GLU A 184 13.09 -13.52 -28.52
CA GLU A 184 13.69 -13.29 -27.21
C GLU A 184 14.41 -11.94 -27.22
N ALA A 185 14.03 -11.07 -26.29
CA ALA A 185 14.58 -9.75 -26.17
C ALA A 185 16.06 -9.82 -25.80
N ALA A 186 16.93 -9.31 -26.66
CA ALA A 186 18.33 -9.14 -26.29
C ALA A 186 18.43 -8.11 -25.17
N ALA A 187 19.16 -8.45 -24.10
CA ALA A 187 19.51 -7.52 -23.03
C ALA A 187 20.45 -6.43 -23.60
N ALA A 188 19.87 -5.37 -24.15
CA ALA A 188 20.65 -4.24 -24.63
C ALA A 188 21.19 -3.46 -23.42
N ARG A 189 22.44 -3.00 -23.53
CA ARG A 189 23.01 -2.13 -22.51
C ARG A 189 22.54 -0.69 -22.74
N PRO A 190 21.95 -0.06 -21.73
CA PRO A 190 21.51 1.32 -21.79
C PRO A 190 22.66 2.34 -21.88
N THR A 191 22.36 3.57 -22.28
CA THR A 191 23.29 4.71 -22.18
C THR A 191 22.58 5.93 -21.62
N ALA A 192 23.28 6.69 -20.77
CA ALA A 192 22.72 7.83 -20.06
C ALA A 192 22.60 9.05 -20.96
N VAL A 193 21.51 9.81 -20.87
CA VAL A 193 21.42 11.14 -21.49
C VAL A 193 21.66 12.19 -20.41
N ALA A 194 22.67 13.05 -20.63
CA ALA A 194 22.98 14.11 -19.70
C ALA A 194 21.84 15.16 -19.65
N ALA A 195 21.51 15.59 -18.44
CA ALA A 195 20.61 16.71 -18.21
C ALA A 195 21.21 18.04 -18.70
N THR A 196 20.35 18.96 -19.09
CA THR A 196 20.70 20.33 -19.46
C THR A 196 20.16 21.29 -18.41
N GLY A 197 21.03 21.77 -17.52
CA GLY A 197 20.69 22.73 -16.47
C GLY A 197 20.29 22.09 -15.13
N PRO A 198 19.98 22.94 -14.13
CA PRO A 198 19.56 22.47 -12.81
C PRO A 198 18.14 21.92 -12.85
N MET A 199 17.85 20.98 -11.95
CA MET A 199 16.51 20.49 -11.72
C MET A 199 15.69 21.51 -10.93
N GLU A 200 14.46 21.74 -11.35
CA GLU A 200 13.49 22.51 -10.56
C GLU A 200 12.67 21.55 -9.69
N VAL A 201 12.58 21.83 -8.40
CA VAL A 201 11.78 21.06 -7.44
C VAL A 201 10.84 22.00 -6.70
N ARG A 202 9.54 21.70 -6.73
CA ARG A 202 8.52 22.51 -6.04
C ARG A 202 7.37 21.68 -5.51
N ARG A 203 6.79 22.11 -4.39
CA ARG A 203 5.52 21.56 -3.89
C ARG A 203 4.35 22.07 -4.72
N THR A 204 3.29 21.28 -4.78
CA THR A 204 2.02 21.67 -5.42
C THR A 204 0.96 22.14 -4.41
N ALA A 205 1.23 21.94 -3.11
CA ALA A 205 0.34 22.29 -2.02
C ALA A 205 1.12 23.02 -0.91
N PRO A 206 0.42 23.74 -0.02
CA PRO A 206 1.02 24.34 1.18
C PRO A 206 1.79 23.33 2.03
N ALA A 207 2.74 23.84 2.82
CA ALA A 207 3.40 23.09 3.88
C ALA A 207 2.40 22.52 4.87
N VAL A 208 2.85 21.53 5.64
CA VAL A 208 2.08 21.03 6.78
C VAL A 208 3.00 20.97 8.00
N LEU A 209 2.45 21.34 9.15
CA LEU A 209 2.99 21.03 10.47
C LEU A 209 1.84 20.47 11.33
N THR A 210 2.01 19.25 11.83
CA THR A 210 1.06 18.63 12.75
C THR A 210 1.31 19.11 14.18
N LEU A 211 0.24 19.51 14.87
CA LEU A 211 0.22 19.82 16.29
C LEU A 211 -0.49 18.67 17.02
N ASP A 212 0.29 17.90 17.76
CA ASP A 212 -0.08 16.62 18.39
C ASP A 212 0.05 16.62 19.92
N PHE A 213 0.53 17.73 20.49
CA PHE A 213 0.57 17.98 21.94
C PHE A 213 -0.26 19.20 22.31
N VAL A 214 -0.96 19.10 23.44
CA VAL A 214 -1.91 20.10 23.92
C VAL A 214 -1.79 20.33 25.41
N ASP A 215 -2.22 21.52 25.84
CA ASP A 215 -2.72 21.71 27.19
C ASP A 215 -4.24 21.48 27.18
N VAL A 216 -4.77 20.65 28.08
CA VAL A 216 -6.21 20.35 28.15
C VAL A 216 -6.73 20.64 29.55
N THR A 217 -7.86 21.35 29.61
CA THR A 217 -8.56 21.67 30.86
C THR A 217 -9.98 21.10 30.80
N CYS A 218 -10.32 20.23 31.76
CA CYS A 218 -11.64 19.60 31.86
C CYS A 218 -11.98 19.38 33.34
N ALA A 219 -13.22 19.69 33.74
CA ALA A 219 -13.69 19.54 35.12
C ALA A 219 -12.76 20.18 36.18
N GLY A 220 -12.21 21.37 35.88
CA GLY A 220 -11.33 22.12 36.78
C GLY A 220 -9.88 21.61 36.88
N GLU A 221 -9.55 20.49 36.25
CA GLU A 221 -8.18 19.95 36.19
C GLU A 221 -7.53 20.30 34.85
N THR A 222 -6.27 20.72 34.88
CA THR A 222 -5.47 21.03 33.68
C THR A 222 -4.30 20.06 33.57
N ARG A 223 -4.09 19.50 32.38
CA ARG A 223 -2.91 18.72 32.01
C ARG A 223 -2.17 19.45 30.90
N THR A 224 -0.88 19.69 31.08
CA THR A 224 -0.06 20.45 30.14
C THR A 224 0.84 19.56 29.31
N ASN A 225 1.04 19.94 28.05
CA ASN A 225 1.93 19.27 27.10
C ASN A 225 1.73 17.74 27.06
N VAL A 226 0.48 17.30 26.90
CA VAL A 226 0.11 15.89 26.73
C VAL A 226 -0.25 15.62 25.27
N HIS A 227 0.05 14.42 24.78
CA HIS A 227 -0.34 14.01 23.43
C HIS A 227 -1.87 13.97 23.30
N VAL A 228 -2.43 14.30 22.13
CA VAL A 228 -3.89 14.39 21.89
C VAL A 228 -4.66 13.12 22.31
N VAL A 229 -4.08 11.93 22.16
CA VAL A 229 -4.67 10.66 22.63
C VAL A 229 -4.87 10.66 24.14
N ALA A 230 -3.86 11.08 24.91
CA ALA A 230 -3.96 11.14 26.37
C ALA A 230 -4.90 12.26 26.82
N ALA A 231 -4.99 13.36 26.07
CA ALA A 231 -5.95 14.43 26.29
C ALA A 231 -7.39 13.96 26.06
N ALA A 232 -7.64 13.25 24.95
CA ALA A 232 -8.95 12.68 24.62
C ALA A 232 -9.38 11.67 25.69
N ASP A 233 -8.51 10.71 26.05
CA ASP A 233 -8.76 9.77 27.14
C ASP A 233 -9.16 10.50 28.42
N PHE A 234 -8.40 11.51 28.82
CA PHE A 234 -8.68 12.32 30.00
C PHE A 234 -10.07 12.97 29.95
N VAL A 235 -10.44 13.62 28.85
CA VAL A 235 -11.75 14.28 28.71
C VAL A 235 -12.90 13.27 28.76
N PHE A 236 -12.78 12.15 28.04
CA PHE A 236 -13.81 11.09 28.09
C PHE A 236 -13.91 10.45 29.49
N SER A 237 -12.78 10.23 30.19
CA SER A 237 -12.78 9.71 31.56
C SER A 237 -13.47 10.65 32.55
N LYS A 238 -13.28 11.97 32.41
CA LYS A 238 -13.98 12.97 33.22
C LYS A 238 -15.49 13.02 32.96
N ASN A 239 -15.93 12.46 31.83
CA ASN A 239 -17.30 12.50 31.36
C ASN A 239 -17.98 11.12 31.31
N GLY A 240 -17.55 10.20 32.18
CA GLY A 240 -18.28 8.95 32.47
C GLY A 240 -17.85 7.71 31.68
N PHE A 241 -16.80 7.80 30.86
CA PHE A 241 -16.17 6.64 30.24
C PHE A 241 -14.96 6.18 31.05
N GLU A 242 -14.45 4.97 30.77
CA GLU A 242 -13.14 4.57 31.28
C GLU A 242 -12.02 5.33 30.58
N LYS A 243 -12.08 5.40 29.24
CA LYS A 243 -11.17 6.09 28.30
C LYS A 243 -11.92 6.46 27.01
N ASN A 244 -11.26 7.03 26.00
CA ASN A 244 -11.90 7.33 24.72
C ASN A 244 -12.54 6.04 24.12
N PRO A 245 -13.88 5.99 23.99
CA PRO A 245 -14.58 4.79 23.54
C PRO A 245 -14.29 4.44 22.07
N TRP A 246 -13.89 5.40 21.24
CA TRP A 246 -13.59 5.16 19.82
C TRP A 246 -12.33 4.30 19.59
N ARG A 247 -11.44 4.23 20.58
CA ARG A 247 -10.21 3.40 20.55
C ARG A 247 -10.30 2.13 21.40
N HIS A 248 -11.26 2.08 22.34
CA HIS A 248 -11.26 1.08 23.41
C HIS A 248 -12.56 0.30 23.57
N ALA A 249 -13.62 0.62 22.81
CA ALA A 249 -14.89 -0.07 22.90
C ALA A 249 -15.41 -0.52 21.53
N VAL A 250 -16.09 -1.67 21.52
CA VAL A 250 -16.87 -2.11 20.36
C VAL A 250 -18.27 -1.50 20.47
N GLN A 251 -18.69 -0.79 19.42
CA GLN A 251 -20.04 -0.26 19.31
C GLN A 251 -21.06 -1.42 19.23
N PHE A 252 -21.91 -1.56 20.25
CA PHE A 252 -23.09 -2.42 20.19
C PHE A 252 -24.33 -1.57 19.94
N ARG A 253 -24.99 -1.78 18.78
CA ARG A 253 -26.13 -0.97 18.31
C ARG A 253 -25.80 0.52 18.33
N ASP A 254 -26.53 1.33 19.11
CA ASP A 254 -26.39 2.78 19.24
C ASP A 254 -25.88 3.22 20.62
N ARG A 255 -25.47 2.28 21.50
CA ARG A 255 -25.16 2.57 22.90
C ARG A 255 -24.16 3.71 23.11
N ILE A 256 -23.02 3.71 22.41
CA ILE A 256 -21.99 4.75 22.57
C ILE A 256 -22.45 6.05 21.88
N VAL A 257 -22.91 5.97 20.63
CA VAL A 257 -23.35 7.15 19.85
C VAL A 257 -24.56 7.88 20.45
N ALA A 258 -25.43 7.20 21.20
CA ALA A 258 -26.59 7.79 21.88
C ALA A 258 -26.25 8.38 23.26
N THR A 259 -24.99 8.29 23.72
CA THR A 259 -24.56 8.81 25.01
C THR A 259 -24.82 10.32 25.11
N LYS A 260 -25.49 10.73 26.19
CA LYS A 260 -25.73 12.14 26.51
C LYS A 260 -24.73 12.60 27.56
N PHE A 261 -24.27 13.84 27.41
CA PHE A 261 -23.35 14.49 28.32
C PHE A 261 -24.06 15.61 29.08
N ALA A 262 -23.56 15.94 30.27
CA ALA A 262 -24.08 17.06 31.05
C ALA A 262 -23.82 18.40 30.34
N ALA A 263 -24.61 19.43 30.63
CA ALA A 263 -24.45 20.74 29.97
C ALA A 263 -23.10 21.41 30.27
N ASP A 264 -22.51 21.10 31.43
CA ASP A 264 -21.22 21.60 31.92
C ASP A 264 -20.04 20.63 31.64
N SER A 265 -20.25 19.61 30.80
CA SER A 265 -19.23 18.64 30.36
C SER A 265 -18.14 19.23 29.44
N GLY A 266 -18.14 20.54 29.23
CA GLY A 266 -17.22 21.23 28.34
C GLY A 266 -15.75 21.11 28.75
N PHE A 267 -14.89 21.45 27.80
CA PHE A 267 -13.43 21.43 27.99
C PHE A 267 -12.76 22.44 27.06
N ASP A 268 -11.54 22.83 27.45
CA ASP A 268 -10.65 23.67 26.65
C ASP A 268 -9.43 22.87 26.23
N VAL A 269 -9.02 23.03 24.97
CA VAL A 269 -7.78 22.49 24.42
C VAL A 269 -6.96 23.63 23.84
N VAL A 270 -5.69 23.69 24.20
CA VAL A 270 -4.75 24.70 23.70
C VAL A 270 -3.60 24.02 22.98
N TYR A 271 -3.55 24.21 21.67
CA TYR A 271 -2.41 23.85 20.83
C TYR A 271 -1.42 25.01 20.83
N ARG A 272 -0.14 24.72 21.01
CA ARG A 272 0.94 25.70 20.99
C ARG A 272 1.78 25.54 19.74
N PHE A 273 2.14 26.64 19.12
CA PHE A 273 3.06 26.65 17.98
C PHE A 273 3.90 27.93 17.99
N THR A 274 5.07 27.86 17.38
CA THR A 274 6.01 28.98 17.31
C THR A 274 6.27 29.33 15.85
N VAL A 275 6.31 30.63 15.56
CA VAL A 275 6.60 31.18 14.22
C VAL A 275 7.92 31.96 14.29
N GLU A 276 8.86 31.62 13.42
CA GLU A 276 10.12 32.36 13.23
C GLU A 276 9.89 33.48 12.21
N GLY A 277 10.08 34.74 12.63
CA GLY A 277 9.79 35.91 11.81
C GLY A 277 8.29 36.15 11.60
N ALA A 278 7.96 36.88 10.54
CA ALA A 278 6.58 37.23 10.23
C ALA A 278 5.74 36.00 9.84
N PRO A 279 4.51 35.83 10.37
CA PRO A 279 3.61 34.77 9.95
C PRO A 279 3.37 34.76 8.43
N PRO A 280 3.36 33.59 7.77
CA PRO A 280 2.99 33.47 6.37
C PRO A 280 1.60 34.07 6.12
N ARG A 281 1.44 34.79 5.01
CA ARG A 281 0.17 35.45 4.66
C ARG A 281 -0.98 34.47 4.40
N ASP A 282 -0.63 33.23 4.07
CA ASP A 282 -1.53 32.12 3.80
C ASP A 282 -1.57 31.10 4.96
N LEU A 283 -1.06 31.47 6.16
CA LEU A 283 -1.10 30.61 7.33
C LEU A 283 -2.55 30.29 7.73
N GLU A 284 -2.87 29.01 7.79
CA GLU A 284 -4.16 28.47 8.23
C GLU A 284 -3.96 27.29 9.19
N ALA A 285 -4.96 27.03 10.03
CA ALA A 285 -5.12 25.77 10.74
C ALA A 285 -6.22 24.94 10.09
N VAL A 286 -6.07 23.62 10.11
CA VAL A 286 -7.10 22.66 9.76
C VAL A 286 -7.50 21.90 11.01
N VAL A 287 -8.78 21.98 11.35
CA VAL A 287 -9.37 21.41 12.56
C VAL A 287 -10.49 20.47 12.15
N GLU A 288 -10.54 19.27 12.75
CA GLU A 288 -11.66 18.36 12.56
C GLU A 288 -12.92 18.85 13.30
N GLN A 289 -14.06 18.79 12.62
CA GLN A 289 -15.37 19.21 13.10
C GLN A 289 -15.32 20.58 13.83
N PRO A 290 -14.82 21.65 13.17
CA PRO A 290 -14.60 22.94 13.84
C PRO A 290 -15.89 23.55 14.39
N GLY A 291 -17.04 23.16 13.85
CA GLY A 291 -18.35 23.59 14.35
C GLY A 291 -18.71 23.09 15.75
N LEU A 292 -17.93 22.17 16.34
CA LEU A 292 -18.08 21.76 17.74
C LEU A 292 -17.42 22.73 18.73
N TYR A 293 -16.60 23.66 18.24
CA TYR A 293 -15.69 24.46 19.05
C TYR A 293 -15.87 25.96 18.83
N GLU A 294 -15.74 26.74 19.90
CA GLU A 294 -15.33 28.15 19.80
C GLU A 294 -13.81 28.18 19.66
N ILE A 295 -13.31 28.84 18.60
CA ILE A 295 -11.90 28.79 18.23
C ILE A 295 -11.29 30.19 18.32
N ALA A 296 -10.12 30.29 18.95
CA ALA A 296 -9.38 31.54 19.06
C ALA A 296 -7.88 31.32 18.83
N CYS A 297 -7.24 32.24 18.13
CA CYS A 297 -5.79 32.29 18.01
C CYS A 297 -5.25 33.50 18.78
N ASN A 298 -4.36 33.27 19.74
CA ASN A 298 -3.85 34.31 20.65
C ASN A 298 -4.97 35.13 21.34
N GLY A 299 -6.09 34.46 21.68
CA GLY A 299 -7.27 35.10 22.25
C GLY A 299 -8.17 35.84 21.25
N THR A 300 -7.77 35.99 19.99
CA THR A 300 -8.59 36.57 18.92
C THR A 300 -9.50 35.49 18.33
N PRO A 301 -10.83 35.66 18.32
CA PRO A 301 -11.73 34.69 17.71
C PRO A 301 -11.43 34.49 16.22
N VAL A 302 -11.38 33.23 15.80
CA VAL A 302 -11.19 32.82 14.40
C VAL A 302 -12.26 31.79 14.05
N THR A 303 -12.65 31.71 12.78
CA THR A 303 -13.71 30.81 12.33
C THR A 303 -13.27 30.04 11.09
N ALA A 304 -13.79 28.82 10.96
CA ALA A 304 -13.60 28.06 9.73
C ALA A 304 -14.30 28.77 8.56
N THR A 305 -13.63 28.82 7.41
CA THR A 305 -14.22 29.39 6.19
C THR A 305 -15.34 28.46 5.72
N PRO A 306 -16.59 28.95 5.58
CA PRO A 306 -17.72 28.11 5.19
C PRO A 306 -17.47 27.33 3.90
N GLY A 307 -17.67 26.01 3.94
CA GLY A 307 -17.47 25.13 2.79
C GLY A 307 -16.01 24.83 2.42
N ALA A 308 -15.04 25.45 3.09
CA ALA A 308 -13.62 25.18 2.86
C ALA A 308 -13.12 24.04 3.76
N TRP A 309 -12.68 22.95 3.14
CA TRP A 309 -12.12 21.78 3.78
C TRP A 309 -10.80 21.36 3.12
N TRP A 310 -10.03 20.45 3.73
CA TRP A 310 -8.73 20.01 3.19
C TRP A 310 -8.77 18.62 2.55
N PHE A 311 -8.67 17.53 3.32
CA PHE A 311 -8.67 16.16 2.77
C PHE A 311 -9.95 15.37 3.08
N ASP A 312 -10.70 15.77 4.10
CA ASP A 312 -12.04 15.28 4.41
C ASP A 312 -12.96 16.46 4.75
N LYS A 313 -14.26 16.34 4.47
CA LYS A 313 -15.25 17.40 4.68
C LYS A 313 -15.43 17.79 6.14
N SER A 314 -15.05 16.94 7.10
CA SER A 314 -15.05 17.28 8.52
C SER A 314 -13.87 18.21 8.89
N PHE A 315 -12.80 18.27 8.08
CA PHE A 315 -11.58 19.03 8.37
C PHE A 315 -11.66 20.44 7.77
N GLY A 316 -12.20 21.38 8.55
CA GLY A 316 -12.42 22.75 8.10
C GLY A 316 -11.16 23.62 8.20
N ARG A 317 -11.02 24.55 7.25
CA ARG A 317 -9.86 25.46 7.13
C ARG A 317 -10.11 26.79 7.84
N ILE A 318 -9.21 27.19 8.71
CA ILE A 318 -9.29 28.36 9.59
C ILE A 318 -8.12 29.29 9.28
N PRO A 319 -8.33 30.45 8.64
CA PRO A 319 -7.26 31.43 8.40
C PRO A 319 -6.69 31.94 9.73
N LEU A 320 -5.36 31.93 9.87
CA LEU A 320 -4.66 32.37 11.08
C LEU A 320 -3.76 33.58 10.84
N ALA A 321 -3.40 33.91 9.59
CA ALA A 321 -2.41 34.94 9.27
C ALA A 321 -2.64 36.30 9.96
N ALA A 322 -3.90 36.72 10.17
CA ALA A 322 -4.24 37.99 10.82
C ALA A 322 -4.18 37.94 12.37
N ALA A 323 -4.22 36.75 12.97
CA ALA A 323 -4.25 36.56 14.42
C ALA A 323 -2.93 35.99 14.97
N ALA A 324 -2.16 35.29 14.13
CA ALA A 324 -0.83 34.79 14.46
C ALA A 324 0.19 35.94 14.53
N ARG A 325 1.28 35.71 15.24
CA ARG A 325 2.40 36.64 15.42
C ARG A 325 3.74 35.91 15.38
N GLU A 326 4.82 36.67 15.26
CA GLU A 326 6.17 36.15 15.49
C GLU A 326 6.31 35.63 16.93
N GLY A 327 7.07 34.55 17.10
CA GLY A 327 7.28 33.87 18.37
C GLY A 327 6.13 32.94 18.74
N ASP A 328 5.78 32.90 20.02
CA ASP A 328 4.83 31.94 20.56
C ASP A 328 3.37 32.32 20.30
N ASN A 329 2.62 31.32 19.84
CA ASN A 329 1.22 31.40 19.51
C ASN A 329 0.43 30.28 20.20
N THR A 330 -0.85 30.55 20.46
CA THR A 330 -1.82 29.56 20.92
C THR A 330 -3.00 29.49 19.98
N LEU A 331 -3.48 28.27 19.71
CA LEU A 331 -4.78 28.00 19.12
C LEU A 331 -5.64 27.27 20.14
N THR A 332 -6.68 27.94 20.63
CA THR A 332 -7.60 27.41 21.64
C THR A 332 -8.88 26.92 20.98
N LEU A 333 -9.28 25.70 21.29
CA LEU A 333 -10.55 25.07 20.91
C LEU A 333 -11.35 24.86 22.20
N ARG A 334 -12.50 25.50 22.31
CA ARG A 334 -13.40 25.39 23.47
C ARG A 334 -14.69 24.69 23.08
N ALA A 335 -14.93 23.52 23.68
CA ALA A 335 -16.24 22.86 23.62
C ALA A 335 -17.06 23.33 24.82
N LYS A 336 -18.14 24.09 24.60
CA LYS A 336 -19.04 24.52 25.68
C LYS A 336 -19.68 23.34 26.41
N SER A 337 -20.06 22.33 25.64
CA SER A 337 -20.62 21.07 26.11
C SER A 337 -20.06 19.95 25.24
N MET A 338 -19.65 18.86 25.86
CA MET A 338 -19.16 17.69 25.15
C MET A 338 -20.28 16.98 24.40
N THR A 339 -19.94 16.39 23.26
CA THR A 339 -20.74 15.34 22.60
C THR A 339 -19.84 14.13 22.38
N ILE A 340 -20.42 12.98 22.00
CA ILE A 340 -19.63 11.80 21.65
C ILE A 340 -18.65 12.06 20.49
N ARG A 341 -18.89 13.11 19.69
CA ARG A 341 -18.05 13.55 18.56
C ARG A 341 -16.99 14.59 18.94
N SER A 342 -16.99 15.08 20.18
CA SER A 342 -16.03 16.07 20.65
C SER A 342 -14.68 15.42 20.97
N GLU A 343 -14.07 14.79 19.96
CA GLU A 343 -12.76 14.18 20.07
C GLU A 343 -11.66 15.24 19.98
N ILE A 344 -10.58 15.01 20.75
CA ILE A 344 -9.34 15.79 20.65
C ILE A 344 -8.42 15.02 19.71
N ASP A 345 -8.14 15.61 18.55
CA ASP A 345 -7.23 15.04 17.54
C ASP A 345 -6.19 16.07 17.11
N PHE A 346 -5.36 15.73 16.13
CA PHE A 346 -4.34 16.61 15.58
C PHE A 346 -4.95 17.88 14.96
N VAL A 347 -4.22 18.98 15.09
CA VAL A 347 -4.44 20.20 14.30
C VAL A 347 -3.31 20.35 13.30
N TYR A 348 -3.62 20.69 12.06
CA TYR A 348 -2.59 20.88 11.02
C TYR A 348 -2.44 22.36 10.69
N LEU A 349 -1.26 22.91 10.90
CA LEU A 349 -0.91 24.21 10.33
C LEU A 349 -0.51 24.03 8.88
N ARG A 350 -0.99 24.92 8.01
CA ARG A 350 -0.67 24.93 6.58
C ARG A 350 -0.35 26.32 6.08
N GLY A 351 0.51 26.43 5.08
CA GLY A 351 0.91 27.70 4.48
C GLY A 351 2.25 27.63 3.74
N SER A 352 2.72 28.79 3.29
CA SER A 352 4.00 28.94 2.59
C SER A 352 5.15 29.05 3.60
N PHE A 353 5.54 27.90 4.18
CA PHE A 353 6.60 27.81 5.17
C PHE A 353 7.46 26.54 5.03
N SER A 354 8.58 26.55 5.75
CA SER A 354 9.39 25.38 6.07
C SER A 354 9.29 25.09 7.57
N VAL A 355 9.61 23.85 7.94
CA VAL A 355 9.53 23.39 9.33
C VAL A 355 10.95 23.14 9.83
N ASN A 356 11.34 23.79 10.94
CA ASN A 356 12.63 23.56 11.58
C ASN A 356 12.44 22.79 12.89
N PRO A 357 13.28 21.78 13.20
CA PRO A 357 13.24 21.13 14.50
C PRO A 357 13.66 22.12 15.61
N ALA A 358 13.01 22.03 16.76
CA ALA A 358 13.37 22.79 17.96
C ALA A 358 13.67 21.83 19.13
N ALA A 359 14.08 22.39 20.27
CA ALA A 359 14.31 21.61 21.50
C ALA A 359 13.09 20.77 21.90
N ARG A 360 11.88 21.24 21.55
CA ARG A 360 10.62 20.50 21.64
C ARG A 360 9.83 20.74 20.36
N GLY A 361 9.47 19.68 19.65
CA GLY A 361 8.67 19.75 18.44
C GLY A 361 9.34 20.54 17.32
N PHE A 362 8.57 21.42 16.69
CA PHE A 362 8.93 22.12 15.47
C PHE A 362 8.48 23.57 15.47
N VAL A 363 9.14 24.40 14.66
CA VAL A 363 8.75 25.80 14.42
C VAL A 363 8.39 26.02 12.96
N VAL A 364 7.41 26.89 12.74
CA VAL A 364 7.08 27.43 11.41
C VAL A 364 8.16 28.46 11.07
N ALA A 365 8.92 28.20 10.02
CA ALA A 365 10.04 29.02 9.58
C ALA A 365 9.84 29.53 8.14
N PRO A 366 10.58 30.58 7.73
CA PRO A 366 10.52 31.08 6.36
C PRO A 366 10.71 29.96 5.33
N GLU A 367 9.90 29.99 4.27
CA GLU A 367 9.95 29.00 3.20
C GLU A 367 11.34 28.95 2.56
N ARG A 368 11.81 27.74 2.25
CA ARG A 368 13.06 27.49 1.53
C ARG A 368 12.77 26.76 0.21
N PRO A 369 13.52 27.05 -0.87
CA PRO A 369 13.45 26.28 -2.10
C PRO A 369 13.74 24.80 -1.83
N LEU A 370 13.05 23.92 -2.57
CA LEU A 370 13.35 22.49 -2.57
C LEU A 370 14.37 22.13 -3.64
N ALA A 371 15.06 21.03 -3.41
CA ALA A 371 15.96 20.34 -4.31
C ALA A 371 15.68 18.83 -4.29
N ALA A 372 16.36 18.09 -5.16
CA ALA A 372 16.38 16.64 -5.10
C ALA A 372 16.95 16.19 -3.74
N GLY A 373 16.24 15.29 -3.06
CA GLY A 373 16.63 14.82 -1.73
C GLY A 373 15.44 14.52 -0.82
N PRO A 374 15.72 14.02 0.40
CA PRO A 374 14.72 13.86 1.45
C PRO A 374 13.94 15.15 1.70
N TRP A 375 12.60 15.10 1.65
CA TRP A 375 11.76 16.26 1.97
C TRP A 375 11.90 16.68 3.44
N SER A 376 11.98 15.70 4.34
CA SER A 376 12.17 15.92 5.78
C SER A 376 13.43 16.73 6.10
N ALA A 377 14.55 16.43 5.42
CA ALA A 377 15.80 17.18 5.56
C ALA A 377 15.74 18.61 5.00
N GLN A 378 14.72 18.91 4.19
CA GLN A 378 14.51 20.20 3.54
C GLN A 378 13.41 21.03 4.20
N GLY A 379 13.03 20.68 5.43
CA GLY A 379 12.00 21.37 6.20
C GLY A 379 10.57 21.01 5.79
N GLN A 380 10.37 19.83 5.20
CA GLN A 380 9.06 19.30 4.82
C GLN A 380 8.78 17.92 5.43
N PRO A 381 8.94 17.71 6.75
CA PRO A 381 8.79 16.39 7.36
C PRO A 381 7.35 15.87 7.42
N PHE A 382 6.35 16.76 7.36
CA PHE A 382 4.92 16.39 7.38
C PHE A 382 4.23 16.58 6.02
N PHE A 383 4.99 16.89 4.96
CA PHE A 383 4.39 17.12 3.65
C PHE A 383 3.90 15.78 3.06
N ALA A 384 2.60 15.72 2.77
CA ALA A 384 1.90 14.51 2.33
C ALA A 384 1.12 14.75 1.02
N ASP A 385 1.68 15.56 0.11
CA ASP A 385 1.08 15.91 -1.17
C ASP A 385 2.12 15.83 -2.31
N ARG A 386 1.81 16.34 -3.50
CA ARG A 386 2.67 16.17 -4.70
C ARG A 386 3.84 17.15 -4.73
N VAL A 387 4.99 16.66 -5.19
CA VAL A 387 6.18 17.45 -5.53
C VAL A 387 6.46 17.32 -7.03
N VAL A 388 6.68 18.43 -7.71
CA VAL A 388 7.07 18.41 -9.13
C VAL A 388 8.58 18.45 -9.21
N TYR A 389 9.14 17.55 -10.02
CA TYR A 389 10.55 17.51 -10.41
C TYR A 389 10.63 17.76 -11.91
N ALA A 390 11.14 18.92 -12.32
CA ALA A 390 11.30 19.26 -13.73
C ALA A 390 12.78 19.29 -14.11
N GLN A 391 13.12 18.59 -15.21
CA GLN A 391 14.47 18.53 -15.74
C GLN A 391 14.43 18.51 -17.27
N THR A 392 15.43 19.13 -17.91
CA THR A 392 15.53 19.21 -19.36
C THR A 392 16.65 18.31 -19.87
N PHE A 393 16.48 17.71 -21.04
CA PHE A 393 17.46 16.85 -21.69
C PHE A 393 17.62 17.23 -23.16
N ALA A 394 18.86 17.23 -23.63
CA ALA A 394 19.17 17.31 -25.05
C ALA A 394 19.13 15.90 -25.64
N VAL A 395 18.05 15.58 -26.36
CA VAL A 395 17.90 14.27 -27.01
C VAL A 395 18.16 14.41 -28.52
N PRO A 396 19.14 13.68 -29.09
CA PRO A 396 19.39 13.73 -30.53
C PRO A 396 18.17 13.27 -31.35
N ALA A 397 17.96 13.90 -32.51
CA ALA A 397 16.93 13.46 -33.44
C ALA A 397 17.31 12.11 -34.06
N GLY A 398 16.41 11.13 -33.99
CA GLY A 398 16.54 9.87 -34.73
C GLY A 398 15.99 8.68 -33.95
N GLY A 399 14.78 8.23 -34.34
CA GLY A 399 14.21 6.86 -34.25
C GLY A 399 14.34 5.99 -32.99
N ALA A 400 15.01 6.42 -31.93
CA ALA A 400 15.36 5.59 -30.79
C ALA A 400 14.26 5.65 -29.71
N ARG A 401 14.05 4.55 -28.98
CA ARG A 401 13.04 4.45 -27.91
C ARG A 401 13.59 4.98 -26.60
N HIS A 402 12.91 5.89 -25.92
CA HIS A 402 13.40 6.47 -24.68
C HIS A 402 12.69 5.88 -23.46
N ARG A 403 13.39 5.88 -22.32
CA ARG A 403 12.84 5.40 -21.04
C ARG A 403 13.19 6.39 -19.92
N VAL A 404 12.22 6.63 -19.06
CA VAL A 404 12.40 7.34 -17.79
C VAL A 404 12.59 6.29 -16.70
N ARG A 405 13.62 6.46 -15.86
CA ARG A 405 13.94 5.56 -14.76
C ARG A 405 14.11 6.36 -13.47
N LEU A 406 13.63 5.80 -12.36
CA LEU A 406 13.79 6.36 -11.02
C LEU A 406 14.66 5.40 -10.17
N PRO A 407 16.00 5.55 -10.20
CA PRO A 407 16.90 4.55 -9.64
C PRO A 407 16.88 4.48 -8.10
N SER A 408 16.71 5.62 -7.42
CA SER A 408 16.59 5.71 -5.96
C SER A 408 15.26 6.37 -5.61
N TRP A 409 14.19 5.62 -5.84
CA TRP A 409 12.81 6.06 -5.68
C TRP A 409 12.16 5.49 -4.41
N TRP A 410 11.56 6.37 -3.61
CA TRP A 410 10.86 6.00 -2.38
C TRP A 410 9.60 6.86 -2.20
N GLY A 411 8.67 6.74 -3.15
CA GLY A 411 7.33 7.32 -3.06
C GLY A 411 6.29 6.39 -3.71
N ALA A 412 5.00 6.68 -3.54
CA ALA A 412 3.95 5.75 -3.98
C ALA A 412 3.74 5.74 -5.51
N LEU A 413 3.90 6.89 -6.19
CA LEU A 413 3.67 7.01 -7.63
C LEU A 413 4.49 8.17 -8.21
N ALA A 414 4.91 8.03 -9.47
CA ALA A 414 5.32 9.16 -10.29
C ALA A 414 4.45 9.22 -11.56
N GLU A 415 3.83 10.37 -11.80
CA GLU A 415 3.18 10.70 -13.07
C GLU A 415 4.21 11.39 -13.97
N VAL A 416 4.49 10.81 -15.13
CA VAL A 416 5.49 11.34 -16.05
C VAL A 416 4.80 12.12 -17.14
N SER A 417 5.25 13.36 -17.37
CA SER A 417 4.89 14.14 -18.54
C SER A 417 6.15 14.53 -19.32
N VAL A 418 6.03 14.59 -20.63
CA VAL A 418 7.12 15.01 -21.51
C VAL A 418 6.62 16.11 -22.42
N ASN A 419 7.30 17.25 -22.42
CA ASN A 419 6.91 18.44 -23.18
C ASN A 419 5.46 18.86 -22.90
N GLY A 420 5.05 18.81 -21.63
CA GLY A 420 3.70 19.15 -21.18
C GLY A 420 2.62 18.12 -21.51
N LYS A 421 2.96 16.99 -22.13
CA LYS A 421 2.00 15.92 -22.46
C LYS A 421 2.15 14.73 -21.50
N PRO A 422 1.05 14.18 -20.95
CA PRO A 422 1.12 12.95 -20.15
C PRO A 422 1.76 11.81 -20.95
N ALA A 423 2.73 11.13 -20.34
CA ALA A 423 3.46 10.01 -20.95
C ALA A 423 3.14 8.67 -20.27
N GLY A 424 2.86 8.68 -18.97
CA GLY A 424 2.49 7.47 -18.23
C GLY A 424 2.75 7.60 -16.73
N ARG A 425 2.81 6.46 -16.04
CA ARG A 425 2.96 6.38 -14.59
C ARG A 425 3.99 5.33 -14.22
N ILE A 426 4.73 5.58 -13.15
CA ILE A 426 5.71 4.68 -12.54
C ILE A 426 5.26 4.41 -11.10
N ALA A 427 4.87 3.18 -10.79
CA ALA A 427 4.32 2.81 -9.47
C ALA A 427 5.11 1.69 -8.79
N TYR A 428 5.79 0.83 -9.55
CA TYR A 428 6.41 -0.39 -9.05
C TYR A 428 7.81 -0.59 -9.65
N PRO A 429 8.71 -1.34 -8.96
CA PRO A 429 9.99 -1.76 -9.51
C PRO A 429 9.81 -2.44 -10.88
N PRO A 430 10.71 -2.21 -11.86
CA PRO A 430 12.00 -1.53 -11.76
C PRO A 430 11.94 0.01 -11.80
N TYR A 431 10.77 0.61 -11.58
CA TYR A 431 10.52 2.06 -11.59
C TYR A 431 10.92 2.72 -12.90
N GLU A 432 10.39 2.18 -13.99
CA GLU A 432 10.71 2.55 -15.35
C GLU A 432 9.45 2.80 -16.19
N LEU A 433 9.54 3.72 -17.15
CA LEU A 433 8.47 4.01 -18.12
C LEU A 433 9.07 4.31 -19.50
N ASP A 434 8.61 3.58 -20.52
CA ASP A 434 8.91 3.91 -21.92
C ASP A 434 8.16 5.17 -22.35
N VAL A 435 8.88 6.11 -22.97
CA VAL A 435 8.33 7.39 -23.45
C VAL A 435 8.62 7.56 -24.94
N ALA A 436 7.59 7.98 -25.69
CA ALA A 436 7.72 8.32 -27.10
C ALA A 436 8.05 9.81 -27.26
N LEU A 437 9.18 10.13 -27.89
CA LEU A 437 9.56 11.51 -28.21
C LEU A 437 9.30 11.79 -29.69
N ALA A 438 8.72 12.95 -30.00
CA ALA A 438 8.61 13.41 -31.39
C ALA A 438 10.00 13.78 -31.95
N GLN A 439 10.22 13.53 -33.25
CA GLN A 439 11.48 13.86 -33.92
C GLN A 439 11.80 15.36 -33.82
N GLY A 440 13.01 15.71 -33.37
CA GLY A 440 13.49 17.10 -33.26
C GLY A 440 13.09 17.83 -31.97
N ALA A 441 12.44 17.17 -31.01
CA ALA A 441 12.07 17.79 -29.74
C ALA A 441 13.25 17.86 -28.76
N ILE A 442 13.54 19.06 -28.23
CA ILE A 442 14.27 19.19 -26.95
C ILE A 442 13.31 18.70 -25.87
N GLY A 443 13.65 17.60 -25.19
CA GLY A 443 12.79 16.98 -24.20
C GLY A 443 12.87 17.72 -22.87
N ILE A 444 11.86 18.53 -22.55
CA ILE A 444 11.59 18.90 -21.16
C ILE A 444 10.84 17.72 -20.53
N GLY A 445 11.53 16.95 -19.68
CA GLY A 445 10.90 15.95 -18.83
C GLY A 445 10.35 16.64 -17.59
N GLN A 446 9.05 16.95 -17.59
CA GLN A 446 8.38 17.38 -16.36
C GLN A 446 7.80 16.15 -15.68
N MET A 447 8.46 15.68 -14.63
CA MET A 447 7.93 14.60 -13.81
C MET A 447 7.10 15.18 -12.68
N HIS A 448 5.82 14.84 -12.66
CA HIS A 448 4.94 15.10 -11.55
C HIS A 448 5.06 13.93 -10.59
N VAL A 449 5.87 14.09 -9.55
CA VAL A 449 5.91 13.08 -8.50
C VAL A 449 4.75 13.33 -7.55
N ALA A 450 3.68 12.59 -7.76
CA ALA A 450 2.56 12.57 -6.85
C ALA A 450 2.73 11.39 -5.92
N ASP A 451 3.09 11.63 -4.65
CA ASP A 451 2.72 10.65 -3.64
C ASP A 451 1.17 10.66 -3.62
N VAL A 452 0.56 9.64 -4.21
CA VAL A 452 -0.88 9.67 -4.49
C VAL A 452 -1.64 9.54 -3.19
N LEU A 453 -2.21 10.67 -2.77
CA LEU A 453 -3.47 10.77 -2.06
C LEU A 453 -4.52 9.88 -2.72
N HIS A 454 -4.73 8.70 -2.16
CA HIS A 454 -6.02 8.25 -1.61
C HIS A 454 -5.86 6.80 -1.15
N ALA A 455 -5.18 6.62 0.00
CA ALA A 455 -5.51 5.62 1.03
C ALA A 455 -4.35 5.36 2.00
N ASN A 456 -3.07 5.61 1.64
CA ASN A 456 -1.94 5.07 2.44
C ASN A 456 -0.68 5.95 2.62
N SER A 457 -0.65 7.27 2.36
CA SER A 457 0.56 8.08 2.71
C SER A 457 0.30 9.40 3.44
N LEU A 458 -0.89 9.56 4.06
CA LEU A 458 -1.06 10.53 5.16
C LEU A 458 -0.19 10.15 6.38
N GLU A 459 0.60 9.08 6.32
CA GLU A 459 1.55 8.67 7.35
C GLU A 459 2.50 9.81 7.76
N HIS A 460 2.93 10.65 6.81
CA HIS A 460 3.76 11.83 7.13
C HIS A 460 3.03 12.81 8.06
N LEU A 461 1.70 12.85 8.06
CA LEU A 461 0.92 13.69 8.99
C LEU A 461 1.01 13.21 10.44
N VAL A 462 1.32 11.95 10.68
CA VAL A 462 1.42 11.34 12.03
C VAL A 462 2.82 11.56 12.64
N GLY A 463 3.76 12.12 11.87
CA GLY A 463 5.03 12.66 12.36
C GLY A 463 6.29 11.93 11.86
N PRO A 464 7.48 12.50 12.11
CA PRO A 464 8.75 12.03 11.55
C PRO A 464 9.24 10.68 12.09
N ALA A 465 8.56 10.13 13.11
CA ALA A 465 8.81 8.79 13.65
C ALA A 465 8.33 7.66 12.71
N GLY A 466 7.55 7.98 11.67
CA GLY A 466 7.30 7.10 10.52
C GLY A 466 8.54 6.98 9.64
N ARG A 467 9.58 6.32 10.17
CA ARG A 467 10.83 5.89 9.48
C ARG A 467 11.41 6.91 8.48
N ALA A 468 12.22 7.81 9.02
CA ALA A 468 13.23 8.54 8.26
C ALA A 468 14.21 7.59 7.54
N VAL A 469 13.96 7.27 6.27
CA VAL A 469 15.00 6.93 5.27
C VAL A 469 14.53 7.38 3.88
N HIS A 470 14.51 8.70 3.63
CA HIS A 470 14.21 9.23 2.30
C HIS A 470 15.48 9.70 1.61
N GLN A 471 16.41 8.82 1.24
CA GLN A 471 17.39 9.21 0.21
C GLN A 471 16.68 9.19 -1.15
N ILE A 472 16.04 10.31 -1.51
CA ILE A 472 15.78 10.59 -2.92
C ILE A 472 17.08 11.15 -3.49
N GLU A 473 18.03 10.27 -3.78
CA GLU A 473 19.05 10.62 -4.77
C GLU A 473 18.36 10.54 -6.13
N VAL A 474 17.98 11.68 -6.71
CA VAL A 474 17.73 11.72 -8.15
C VAL A 474 19.09 11.62 -8.85
N ALA A 475 19.71 10.45 -8.76
CA ALA A 475 20.85 10.10 -9.56
C ALA A 475 20.34 9.97 -11.00
N ARG A 476 20.85 10.85 -11.88
CA ARG A 476 20.72 10.81 -13.35
C ARG A 476 19.37 10.34 -13.88
N ILE A 477 18.55 11.31 -14.24
CA ILE A 477 17.44 11.05 -15.14
C ILE A 477 18.02 10.73 -16.53
N VAL A 478 17.45 9.70 -17.12
CA VAL A 478 17.76 9.05 -18.40
C VAL A 478 18.98 8.14 -18.36
N ASP A 479 18.67 6.86 -18.21
CA ASP A 479 19.36 5.79 -18.88
C ASP A 479 18.26 4.93 -19.56
N HIS A 480 18.56 4.32 -20.71
CA HIS A 480 18.04 3.03 -21.22
C HIS A 480 17.33 3.01 -22.60
N PHE A 481 17.89 2.14 -23.47
CA PHE A 481 17.38 1.59 -24.72
C PHE A 481 17.45 0.05 -24.62
N SER A 482 16.39 -0.67 -24.94
CA SER A 482 16.45 -2.08 -25.32
C SER A 482 15.34 -2.42 -26.31
N ALA A 483 15.60 -3.40 -27.18
CA ALA A 483 14.52 -4.15 -27.81
C ALA A 483 14.12 -5.25 -26.82
N GLY A 484 13.30 -4.88 -25.82
CA GLY A 484 12.83 -5.84 -24.83
C GLY A 484 11.54 -5.43 -24.13
N SER A 485 10.61 -6.40 -24.14
CA SER A 485 9.25 -6.44 -23.59
C SER A 485 8.36 -5.23 -23.89
N ALA A 486 7.40 -5.45 -24.79
CA ALA A 486 6.11 -4.79 -24.64
C ALA A 486 5.60 -5.04 -23.21
N ALA A 487 5.09 -3.97 -22.62
CA ALA A 487 4.52 -3.82 -21.29
C ALA A 487 5.52 -3.84 -20.12
N ALA A 488 5.51 -2.73 -19.36
CA ALA A 488 5.67 -2.84 -17.92
C ALA A 488 4.61 -3.84 -17.44
N TRP A 489 5.05 -5.06 -17.14
CA TRP A 489 4.24 -6.07 -16.49
C TRP A 489 4.32 -5.74 -15.00
N SER A 490 3.17 -5.31 -14.46
CA SER A 490 3.00 -4.59 -13.19
C SER A 490 3.84 -5.12 -12.05
#